data_AF-A0A814IQT5-F1
#
_entry.id   AF-A0A814IQT5-F1
#
_cell.length_a   1.000
_cell.length_b   1.000
_cell.length_c   1.000
_cell.angle_alpha   90.00
_cell.angle_beta   90.00
_cell.angle_gamma   90.00
#
_symmetry.space_group_name_H-M   'P 1'
#
loop_
_entity.id
_entity.type
_entity.pdbx_description
1 polymer ?
#
loop_
_entity_poly.entity_id
_entity_poly.type
_entity_poly.pdbx_seq_one_letter_code
_entity_poly.pdbx_strand_id
1 'polypeptide(L)'
;TSASSPTIAGLFSLINNRRLKNGLKLLGFLNPLLYKLAKKYPDVFYDITKADNKCTASPTCCQYGFLTAKGFDPVTGLGSINHRRFIKILTDKNLKL
;
A
#
# COMPACT_ATOMS: atom_id res chain seq x y z
N THR A 1 3.65 11.94 -6.32
CA THR A 1 2.39 11.33 -5.87
C THR A 1 1.28 11.33 -6.93
N SER A 2 1.25 12.24 -7.89
CA SER A 2 0.18 12.29 -8.92
C SER A 2 0.06 11.04 -9.80
N ALA A 3 1.17 10.34 -10.06
CA ALA A 3 1.14 9.04 -10.76
C ALA A 3 0.77 7.88 -9.83
N SER A 4 1.23 7.89 -8.58
CA SER A 4 1.00 6.78 -7.64
C SER A 4 -0.46 6.69 -7.17
N SER A 5 -1.14 7.82 -6.97
CA SER A 5 -2.55 7.87 -6.55
C SER A 5 -3.50 7.13 -7.52
N PRO A 6 -3.52 7.43 -8.84
CA PRO A 6 -4.37 6.69 -9.77
C PRO A 6 -3.95 5.23 -9.97
N THR A 7 -2.65 4.91 -9.87
CA THR A 7 -2.18 3.51 -9.90
C THR A 7 -2.81 2.69 -8.77
N ILE A 8 -2.79 3.21 -7.55
CA ILE A 8 -3.37 2.54 -6.38
C ILE A 8 -4.90 2.49 -6.48
N ALA A 9 -5.55 3.55 -6.96
CA ALA A 9 -7.00 3.56 -7.18
C ALA A 9 -7.43 2.47 -8.18
N GLY A 10 -6.74 2.35 -9.31
CA GLY A 10 -6.99 1.31 -10.31
C GLY A 10 -6.80 -0.10 -9.75
N LEU A 11 -5.73 -0.31 -8.98
CA LEU A 11 -5.48 -1.58 -8.29
C LEU A 11 -6.65 -1.98 -7.37
N PHE A 12 -7.12 -1.07 -6.51
CA PHE A 12 -8.25 -1.36 -5.62
C PHE A 12 -9.56 -1.58 -6.35
N SER A 13 -9.79 -0.89 -7.47
CA SER A 13 -10.94 -1.12 -8.34
C SER A 13 -10.94 -2.56 -8.90
N LEU A 14 -9.79 -3.04 -9.40
CA LEU A 14 -9.65 -4.41 -9.89
C LEU A 14 -9.87 -5.46 -8.79
N ILE A 15 -9.36 -5.22 -7.58
CA ILE A 15 -9.56 -6.10 -6.43
C ILE A 15 -11.03 -6.16 -6.04
N ASN A 16 -11.70 -5.00 -5.95
CA ASN A 16 -13.12 -4.93 -5.63
C ASN A 16 -13.97 -5.66 -6.69
N ASN A 17 -13.66 -5.50 -7.98
CA ASN A 17 -14.32 -6.27 -9.05
C ASN A 17 -14.14 -7.79 -8.85
N ARG A 18 -12.93 -8.25 -8.54
CA ARG A 18 -12.67 -9.67 -8.26
C ARG A 18 -13.40 -10.17 -7.02
N ARG A 19 -13.48 -9.36 -5.97
CA ARG A 19 -14.23 -9.65 -4.74
C ARG A 19 -15.73 -9.79 -5.02
N LEU A 20 -16.32 -8.85 -5.75
CA LEU A 20 -17.73 -8.91 -6.14
C LEU A 20 -18.04 -10.16 -6.99
N LYS A 21 -17.20 -10.49 -7.97
CA LYS A 21 -17.33 -11.73 -8.77
C LYS A 21 -17.27 -13.00 -7.91
N ASN A 22 -16.62 -12.93 -6.75
CA ASN A 22 -16.53 -14.03 -5.80
C ASN A 22 -17.64 -13.98 -4.72
N GLY A 23 -18.57 -13.03 -4.75
CA GLY A 23 -19.60 -12.85 -3.72
C GLY A 23 -19.08 -12.25 -2.41
N LEU A 24 -17.91 -11.60 -2.44
CA LEU A 24 -17.33 -10.90 -1.30
C LEU A 24 -17.71 -9.41 -1.32
N LYS A 25 -17.80 -8.79 -0.14
CA LYS A 25 -18.06 -7.34 0.01
C LYS A 25 -16.88 -6.49 -0.49
N LEU A 26 -17.15 -5.25 -0.89
CA LEU A 26 -16.12 -4.24 -1.18
C LEU A 26 -15.21 -3.99 0.04
N LEU A 27 -13.98 -3.54 -0.20
CA LEU A 27 -13.00 -3.29 0.86
C LEU A 27 -13.32 -2.08 1.75
N GLY A 28 -14.05 -1.07 1.24
CA GLY A 28 -14.41 0.12 2.01
C GLY A 28 -13.19 0.96 2.44
N PHE A 29 -13.20 1.45 3.68
CA PHE A 29 -12.12 2.25 4.25
C PHE A 29 -10.85 1.41 4.47
N LEU A 30 -9.79 1.74 3.72
CA LEU A 30 -8.64 0.85 3.56
C LEU A 30 -7.62 0.91 4.70
N ASN A 31 -7.49 2.03 5.42
CA ASN A 31 -6.37 2.20 6.36
C ASN A 31 -6.32 1.09 7.43
N PRO A 32 -7.39 0.77 8.17
CA PRO A 32 -7.34 -0.29 9.18
C PRO A 32 -6.95 -1.65 8.59
N LEU A 33 -7.44 -1.95 7.39
CA LEU A 33 -7.10 -3.18 6.67
C LEU A 33 -5.61 -3.22 6.31
N LEU A 34 -5.06 -2.15 5.75
CA LEU A 34 -3.67 -2.10 5.31
C LEU A 34 -2.68 -2.30 6.46
N TYR A 35 -2.91 -1.65 7.60
CA TYR A 35 -2.06 -1.83 8.79
C TYR A 35 -2.22 -3.23 9.40
N LYS A 36 -3.42 -3.82 9.37
CA LYS A 36 -3.64 -5.22 9.78
C LYS A 36 -2.86 -6.20 8.89
N LEU A 37 -2.88 -5.97 7.57
CA LEU A 37 -2.12 -6.74 6.60
C LEU A 37 -0.62 -6.62 6.83
N ALA A 38 -0.10 -5.40 7.05
CA ALA A 38 1.34 -5.20 7.30
C ALA A 38 1.83 -5.98 8.52
N LYS A 39 0.99 -6.05 9.58
CA LYS A 39 1.31 -6.82 10.79
C LYS A 39 1.26 -8.33 10.57
N LYS A 40 0.25 -8.83 9.83
CA LYS A 40 -0.02 -10.27 9.69
C LYS A 40 0.69 -10.93 8.51
N TYR A 41 0.94 -10.16 7.46
CA TYR A 41 1.50 -10.60 6.18
C TYR A 41 2.47 -9.51 5.66
N PRO A 42 3.67 -9.38 6.26
CA PRO A 42 4.60 -8.30 5.91
C PRO A 42 5.06 -8.37 4.44
N ASP A 43 5.05 -9.55 3.81
CA ASP A 43 5.40 -9.76 2.40
C ASP A 43 4.36 -9.23 1.39
N VAL A 44 3.25 -8.68 1.89
CA VAL A 44 2.23 -7.97 1.11
C VAL A 44 2.73 -6.60 0.65
N PHE A 45 3.75 -6.06 1.32
CA PHE A 45 4.37 -4.80 0.95
C PHE A 45 5.86 -5.01 0.63
N TYR A 46 6.35 -4.26 -0.35
CA TYR A 46 7.78 -4.06 -0.55
C TYR A 46 8.19 -2.83 0.27
N ASP A 47 8.80 -3.11 1.42
CA ASP A 47 9.33 -2.12 2.36
C ASP A 47 10.53 -1.38 1.76
N ILE A 48 10.46 -0.05 1.74
CA ILE A 48 11.49 0.81 1.15
C ILE A 48 12.31 1.38 2.29
N THR A 49 13.57 0.97 2.40
CA THR A 49 14.40 1.27 3.59
C THR A 49 15.57 2.21 3.31
N LYS A 50 15.71 2.68 2.06
CA LYS A 50 16.80 3.56 1.63
C LYS A 50 16.32 4.67 0.68
N ALA A 51 15.83 5.77 1.24
CA ALA A 51 15.52 7.03 0.56
C ALA A 51 15.26 8.17 1.58
N ASP A 52 14.91 9.34 1.08
CA ASP A 52 14.42 10.49 1.86
C ASP A 52 13.40 11.32 1.06
N ASN A 53 12.73 12.27 1.71
CA ASN A 53 11.80 13.21 1.07
C ASN A 53 12.23 14.68 1.11
N LYS A 54 13.55 14.96 1.15
CA LYS A 54 14.06 16.34 1.22
C LYS A 54 13.81 17.13 -0.07
N CYS A 55 13.80 16.45 -1.21
CA CYS A 55 13.79 17.06 -2.53
C CYS A 55 12.51 16.74 -3.34
N THR A 56 11.33 16.88 -2.73
CA THR A 56 10.07 16.47 -3.37
C THR A 56 9.42 17.53 -4.25
N ALA A 57 9.91 18.77 -4.26
CA ALA A 57 9.37 19.87 -5.07
C ALA A 57 10.50 20.61 -5.77
N SER A 58 10.63 20.47 -7.09
CA SER A 58 11.64 21.22 -7.87
C SER A 58 11.30 22.72 -7.91
N PRO A 59 12.29 23.64 -7.79
CA PRO A 59 13.74 23.42 -7.64
C PRO A 59 14.21 23.31 -6.18
N THR A 60 13.30 23.19 -5.22
CA THR A 60 13.57 23.28 -3.79
C THR A 60 13.93 21.92 -3.17
N CYS A 61 15.18 21.78 -2.75
CA CYS A 61 15.59 20.76 -1.80
C CYS A 61 15.65 21.38 -0.39
N CYS A 62 14.86 20.83 0.54
CA CYS A 62 14.90 21.22 1.94
C CYS A 62 16.15 20.67 2.63
N GLN A 63 16.69 21.42 3.59
CA GLN A 63 17.79 20.94 4.45
C GLN A 63 17.35 19.72 5.29
N TYR A 64 16.09 19.74 5.74
CA TYR A 64 15.49 18.71 6.58
C TYR A 64 14.40 17.94 5.84
N GLY A 65 14.23 16.69 6.22
CA GLY A 65 13.24 15.76 5.70
C GLY A 65 13.31 14.46 6.49
N PHE A 66 12.36 13.59 6.25
CA PHE A 66 12.35 12.27 6.86
C PHE A 66 13.20 11.30 6.04
N LEU A 67 13.79 10.33 6.72
CA LEU A 67 14.44 9.18 6.12
C LEU A 67 13.49 7.99 6.16
N THR A 68 13.60 7.12 5.17
CA THR A 68 12.94 5.82 5.21
C THR A 68 13.49 4.94 6.33
N ALA A 69 12.67 4.03 6.85
CA ALA A 69 13.07 3.09 7.90
C ALA A 69 12.45 1.71 7.65
N LYS A 70 12.80 0.72 8.47
CA LYS A 70 12.15 -0.59 8.41
C LYS A 70 10.70 -0.47 8.90
N GLY A 71 9.75 -0.95 8.10
CA GLY A 71 8.33 -0.91 8.42
C GLY A 71 7.67 0.38 7.97
N PHE A 72 6.77 0.94 8.78
CA PHE A 72 6.14 2.21 8.43
C PHE A 72 7.12 3.37 8.57
N ASP A 73 7.16 4.24 7.56
CA ASP A 73 7.85 5.53 7.63
C ASP A 73 7.04 6.66 6.97
N PRO A 74 7.32 7.93 7.30
CA PRO A 74 6.58 9.08 6.74
C PRO A 74 7.01 9.47 5.31
N VAL A 75 7.87 8.68 4.65
CA VAL A 75 8.32 8.91 3.27
C VAL A 75 7.52 8.03 2.30
N THR A 76 7.37 6.75 2.63
CA THR A 76 6.76 5.72 1.78
C THR A 76 5.61 4.96 2.43
N GLY A 77 5.31 5.24 3.71
CA GLY A 77 4.27 4.56 4.45
C GLY A 77 4.64 3.11 4.70
N LEU A 78 3.76 2.19 4.31
CA LEU A 78 4.03 0.74 4.37
C LEU A 78 4.88 0.24 3.19
N GLY A 79 5.27 1.12 2.27
CA GLY A 79 5.94 0.76 1.02
C GLY A 79 4.97 0.49 -0.13
N SER A 80 5.47 -0.16 -1.19
CA SER A 80 4.66 -0.47 -2.38
C SER A 80 3.95 -1.81 -2.27
N ILE A 81 2.78 -1.95 -2.91
CA ILE A 81 1.99 -3.18 -2.78
C ILE A 81 2.56 -4.30 -3.66
N ASN A 82 2.82 -5.47 -3.06
CA ASN A 82 3.03 -6.71 -3.79
C ASN A 82 1.71 -7.22 -4.36
N HIS A 83 1.41 -6.84 -5.60
CA HIS A 83 0.14 -7.13 -6.28
C HIS A 83 -0.29 -8.61 -6.18
N ARG A 84 0.64 -9.56 -6.38
CA ARG A 84 0.35 -10.99 -6.38
C ARG A 84 -0.09 -11.47 -5.01
N ARG A 85 0.63 -11.07 -3.95
CA ARG A 85 0.28 -11.41 -2.57
C ARG A 85 -1.02 -10.72 -2.14
N PHE A 86 -1.18 -9.45 -2.50
CA PHE A 86 -2.33 -8.64 -2.13
C PHE A 86 -3.65 -9.18 -2.68
N ILE A 87 -3.70 -9.52 -3.98
CA ILE A 87 -4.90 -10.14 -4.58
C ILE A 87 -5.20 -11.49 -3.95
N LYS A 88 -4.18 -12.34 -3.76
CA LYS A 88 -4.37 -13.68 -3.19
C LYS A 88 -5.06 -13.59 -1.82
N ILE A 89 -4.54 -12.73 -0.94
CA ILE A 89 -5.08 -12.55 0.41
C ILE A 89 -6.47 -11.93 0.40
N LEU A 90 -6.71 -10.89 -0.40
CA LEU A 90 -7.98 -10.17 -0.40
C LEU A 90 -9.09 -10.81 -1.22
N THR A 91 -8.85 -11.93 -1.90
CA THR A 91 -9.89 -12.63 -2.66
C THR A 91 -10.11 -14.07 -2.19
N ASP A 92 -9.33 -14.51 -1.19
CA ASP A 92 -9.52 -15.79 -0.51
C ASP A 92 -10.74 -15.72 0.43
N LYS A 93 -11.70 -16.61 0.22
CA LYS A 93 -12.94 -16.71 1.02
C LYS A 93 -12.70 -17.31 2.40
N ASN A 94 -11.62 -18.09 2.56
CA ASN A 94 -11.31 -18.82 3.78
C ASN A 94 -10.40 -18.02 4.70
N LEU A 95 -9.82 -16.92 4.21
CA LEU A 95 -8.91 -16.10 4.98
C LEU A 95 -9.70 -15.16 5.90
N LYS A 96 -9.62 -15.42 7.21
CA LYS A 96 -10.10 -14.46 8.22
C LYS A 96 -9.09 -13.32 8.33
N LEU A 97 -9.43 -12.17 7.76
CA LEU A 97 -8.66 -10.93 7.91
C LEU A 97 -8.79 -10.43 9.33
#